data_AF-A0A7Z9WY18-F1
#
_entry.id   AF-A0A7Z9WY18-F1
#
_cell.length_a   1.000
_cell.length_b   1.000
_cell.length_c   1.000
_cell.angle_alpha   90.00
_cell.angle_beta   90.00
_cell.angle_gamma   90.00
#
_symmetry.space_group_name_H-M   'P 1'
#
loop_
_entity.id
_entity.type
_entity.pdbx_description
1 polymer ?
#
loop_
_entity_poly.entity_id
_entity_poly.type
_entity_poly.pdbx_seq_one_letter_code
_entity_poly.pdbx_strand_id
1 'polypeptide(L)'
;MQTQLDQGHKVIVFDAVKQIHLDLVAEIGLSSFPGIIFTGSTGLAKSVAELLKLDVPSVREDFTTAAQLDNILWLYGTASEKAIHQVDYLVTRTSCTKIVLEAEMLAKRMSKRLLFQMAADAADILKKESLIMQLSPKSVQGIGYATDDVLKGLTRLTLELLRIQKPGCLFLTGGDTADAVLHEAGVRYLRLEQELDCGIVKARCHGELLDQQLIVTKAGSFGSHDILLNIWQRLTSTERATVEK
;
A
#
# COMPACT_ATOMS: atom_id res chain seq x y z
N MET A 1 -7.85 -25.68 24.03
CA MET A 1 -8.00 -24.28 24.50
C MET A 1 -8.42 -24.23 25.98
N GLN A 2 -9.56 -24.82 26.37
CA GLN A 2 -10.05 -24.83 27.77
C GLN A 2 -8.98 -25.25 28.79
N THR A 3 -8.31 -26.39 28.58
CA THR A 3 -7.24 -26.88 29.46
C THR A 3 -6.12 -25.86 29.68
N GLN A 4 -5.77 -25.07 28.66
CA GLN A 4 -4.72 -24.06 28.76
C GLN A 4 -5.19 -22.85 29.58
N LEU A 5 -6.46 -22.44 29.43
CA LEU A 5 -7.07 -21.39 30.25
C LEU A 5 -7.20 -21.82 31.71
N ASP A 6 -7.58 -23.08 31.97
CA ASP A 6 -7.69 -23.64 33.32
C ASP A 6 -6.31 -23.69 34.02
N GLN A 7 -5.24 -23.83 33.24
CA GLN A 7 -3.85 -23.74 33.71
C GLN A 7 -3.38 -22.28 33.93
N GLY A 8 -4.26 -21.29 33.69
CA GLY A 8 -3.99 -19.87 33.89
C GLY A 8 -3.28 -19.18 32.71
N HIS A 9 -3.12 -19.85 31.57
CA HIS A 9 -2.54 -19.22 30.38
C HIS A 9 -3.50 -18.19 29.78
N LYS A 10 -2.97 -16.99 29.50
CA LYS A 10 -3.75 -15.87 28.94
C LYS A 10 -3.54 -15.66 27.45
N VAL A 11 -2.49 -16.25 26.90
CA VAL A 11 -2.12 -16.16 25.48
C VAL A 11 -1.96 -17.57 24.97
N ILE A 12 -2.68 -17.90 23.90
CA ILE A 12 -2.65 -19.21 23.26
C ILE A 12 -2.31 -18.98 21.79
N VAL A 13 -1.27 -19.66 21.32
CA VAL A 13 -0.78 -19.56 19.94
C VAL A 13 -1.17 -20.84 19.20
N PHE A 14 -1.63 -20.68 17.96
CA PHE A 14 -2.03 -21.79 17.08
C PHE A 14 -1.17 -21.79 15.83
N ASP A 15 -0.66 -22.96 15.46
CA ASP A 15 -0.05 -23.15 14.15
C ASP A 15 -1.13 -23.24 13.07
N ALA A 16 -0.91 -22.54 11.96
CA ALA A 16 -1.80 -22.55 10.82
C ALA A 16 -0.99 -22.69 9.52
N VAL A 17 -1.37 -23.68 8.70
CA VAL A 17 -0.73 -23.96 7.39
C VAL A 17 -1.70 -23.71 6.24
N LYS A 18 -3.01 -23.79 6.52
CA LYS A 18 -4.10 -23.64 5.56
C LYS A 18 -5.18 -22.75 6.15
N GLN A 19 -5.98 -22.11 5.29
CA GLN A 19 -7.09 -21.25 5.70
C GLN A 19 -8.06 -21.97 6.67
N ILE A 20 -8.33 -23.26 6.43
CA ILE A 20 -9.20 -24.09 7.30
C ILE A 20 -8.74 -24.16 8.76
N HIS A 21 -7.43 -24.02 9.05
CA HIS A 21 -6.95 -23.97 10.43
C HIS A 21 -7.36 -22.66 11.11
N LEU A 22 -7.33 -21.53 10.36
CA LEU A 22 -7.75 -20.23 10.86
C LEU A 22 -9.27 -20.17 11.04
N ASP A 23 -10.01 -20.79 10.12
CA ASP A 23 -11.47 -20.91 10.20
C ASP A 23 -11.88 -21.65 11.48
N LEU A 24 -11.20 -22.75 11.79
CA LEU A 24 -11.42 -23.52 13.01
C LEU A 24 -11.06 -22.72 14.28
N VAL A 25 -9.95 -21.96 14.28
CA VAL A 25 -9.56 -21.11 15.42
C VAL A 25 -10.63 -20.03 15.66
N ALA A 26 -11.12 -19.39 14.61
CA ALA A 26 -12.18 -18.39 14.70
C ALA A 26 -13.49 -18.98 15.22
N GLU A 27 -13.90 -20.15 14.71
CA GLU A 27 -15.11 -20.86 15.15
C GLU A 27 -15.05 -21.23 16.63
N ILE A 28 -13.95 -21.84 17.08
CA ILE A 28 -13.76 -22.24 18.48
C ILE A 28 -13.78 -21.00 19.39
N GLY A 29 -13.03 -19.95 19.02
CA GLY A 29 -12.95 -18.73 19.83
C GLY A 29 -14.30 -18.04 19.99
N LEU A 30 -15.06 -17.89 18.90
CA LEU A 30 -16.37 -17.22 18.93
C LEU A 30 -17.46 -18.05 19.62
N SER A 31 -17.51 -19.36 19.36
CA SER A 31 -18.57 -20.23 19.87
C SER A 31 -18.39 -20.60 21.34
N SER A 32 -17.13 -20.76 21.78
CA SER A 32 -16.82 -21.44 23.05
C SER A 32 -16.15 -20.54 24.08
N PHE A 33 -15.65 -19.36 23.68
CA PHE A 33 -14.85 -18.48 24.56
C PHE A 33 -15.30 -17.01 24.47
N PRO A 34 -16.45 -16.65 25.05
CA PRO A 34 -16.92 -15.27 25.08
C PRO A 34 -15.89 -14.36 25.76
N GLY A 35 -15.54 -13.24 25.12
CA GLY A 35 -14.54 -12.28 25.60
C GLY A 35 -13.09 -12.60 25.19
N ILE A 36 -12.86 -13.59 24.33
CA ILE A 36 -11.55 -13.79 23.70
C ILE A 36 -11.18 -12.59 22.82
N ILE A 37 -9.90 -12.22 22.81
CA ILE A 37 -9.34 -11.26 21.86
C ILE A 37 -8.55 -12.04 20.80
N PHE A 38 -8.96 -11.93 19.54
CA PHE A 38 -8.20 -12.49 18.42
C PHE A 38 -7.03 -11.57 18.06
N THR A 39 -5.86 -12.18 17.83
CA THR A 39 -4.67 -11.50 17.31
C THR A 39 -4.10 -12.33 16.17
N GLY A 40 -3.95 -11.73 14.99
CA GLY A 40 -3.50 -12.42 13.79
C GLY A 40 -3.48 -11.51 12.57
N SER A 41 -3.11 -12.08 11.42
CA SER A 41 -3.10 -11.37 10.14
C SER A 41 -4.50 -11.33 9.49
N THR A 42 -4.57 -10.82 8.26
CA THR A 42 -5.80 -10.75 7.45
C THR A 42 -6.48 -12.10 7.26
N GLY A 43 -5.72 -13.21 7.24
CA GLY A 43 -6.28 -14.55 7.10
C GLY A 43 -7.21 -14.93 8.25
N LEU A 44 -6.85 -14.59 9.50
CA LEU A 44 -7.69 -14.83 10.67
C LEU A 44 -8.84 -13.82 10.74
N ALA A 45 -8.56 -12.56 10.39
CA ALA A 45 -9.59 -11.52 10.36
C ALA A 45 -10.74 -11.89 9.41
N LYS A 46 -10.43 -12.47 8.25
CA LYS A 46 -11.42 -13.00 7.30
C LYS A 46 -12.31 -14.07 7.94
N SER A 47 -11.70 -15.09 8.54
CA SER A 47 -12.44 -16.18 9.22
C SER A 47 -13.38 -15.66 10.31
N VAL A 48 -12.91 -14.71 11.12
CA VAL A 48 -13.71 -14.08 12.17
C VAL A 48 -14.86 -13.27 11.57
N ALA A 49 -14.60 -12.47 10.54
CA ALA A 49 -15.62 -11.63 9.91
C ALA A 49 -16.76 -12.44 9.25
N GLU A 50 -16.42 -13.54 8.55
CA GLU A 50 -17.39 -14.44 7.93
C GLU A 50 -18.33 -15.08 8.95
N LEU A 51 -17.82 -15.43 10.13
CA LEU A 51 -18.60 -16.05 11.20
C LEU A 51 -19.48 -15.06 11.97
N LEU A 52 -19.03 -13.81 12.14
CA LEU A 52 -19.80 -12.79 12.86
C LEU A 52 -21.09 -12.38 12.13
N LYS A 53 -21.21 -12.67 10.82
CA LYS A 53 -22.37 -12.34 9.98
C LYS A 53 -22.91 -10.93 10.27
N LEU A 54 -22.00 -9.97 10.39
CA LEU A 54 -22.37 -8.60 10.74
C LEU A 54 -23.34 -8.10 9.67
N ASP A 55 -24.48 -7.59 10.11
CA ASP A 55 -25.47 -6.97 9.24
C ASP A 55 -24.92 -5.60 8.84
N VAL A 56 -23.98 -5.61 7.88
CA VAL A 56 -23.37 -4.39 7.38
C VAL A 56 -24.35 -3.80 6.38
N PRO A 57 -24.80 -2.53 6.56
CA PRO A 57 -25.58 -1.85 5.55
C PRO A 57 -24.88 -1.99 4.21
N SER A 58 -25.58 -2.52 3.20
CA SER A 58 -25.07 -2.54 1.84
C SER A 58 -24.88 -1.10 1.40
N VAL A 59 -23.66 -0.60 1.54
CA VAL A 59 -23.26 0.66 0.92
C VAL A 59 -23.36 0.39 -0.58
N ARG A 60 -24.45 0.85 -1.20
CA ARG A 60 -24.56 0.85 -2.66
C ARG A 60 -23.38 1.65 -3.19
N GLU A 61 -22.51 0.95 -3.88
CA GLU A 61 -21.29 1.47 -4.44
C GLU A 61 -21.62 2.36 -5.64
N ASP A 62 -21.83 3.65 -5.40
CA ASP A 62 -21.58 4.65 -6.45
C ASP A 62 -20.07 4.89 -6.53
N PHE A 63 -19.30 3.83 -6.81
CA PHE A 63 -17.98 4.03 -7.39
C PHE A 63 -18.24 4.57 -8.78
N THR A 64 -18.16 5.89 -8.94
CA THR A 64 -18.09 6.50 -10.27
C THR A 64 -17.04 5.71 -11.04
N THR A 65 -17.47 5.05 -12.12
CA THR A 65 -16.60 4.35 -13.06
C THR A 65 -15.42 5.26 -13.31
N ALA A 66 -14.25 4.87 -12.81
CA ALA A 66 -13.10 5.74 -12.82
C ALA A 66 -12.85 6.13 -14.28
N ALA A 67 -12.83 7.44 -14.55
CA ALA A 67 -12.19 7.94 -15.75
C ALA A 67 -10.79 7.31 -15.82
N GLN A 68 -10.35 6.99 -17.03
CA GLN A 68 -9.03 6.42 -17.27
C GLN A 68 -7.99 7.19 -16.46
N LEU A 69 -7.21 6.47 -15.64
CA LEU A 69 -6.16 7.09 -14.85
C LEU A 69 -5.01 7.44 -15.80
N ASP A 70 -4.88 8.72 -16.13
CA ASP A 70 -3.88 9.21 -17.08
C ASP A 70 -2.44 9.12 -16.54
N ASN A 71 -2.26 9.21 -15.22
CA ASN A 71 -0.95 9.10 -14.57
C ASN A 71 -1.02 8.46 -13.17
N ILE A 72 -0.06 7.57 -12.90
CA ILE A 72 0.10 6.91 -11.61
C ILE A 72 1.48 7.26 -11.06
N LEU A 73 1.54 7.70 -9.80
CA LEU A 73 2.79 7.83 -9.06
C LEU A 73 3.02 6.56 -8.23
N TRP A 74 4.05 5.80 -8.56
CA TRP A 74 4.46 4.59 -7.84
C TRP A 74 5.61 4.91 -6.89
N LEU A 75 5.37 4.86 -5.59
CA LEU A 75 6.38 5.11 -4.57
C LEU A 75 6.87 3.80 -3.94
N TYR A 76 8.13 3.47 -4.25
CA TYR A 76 8.83 2.30 -3.76
C TYR A 76 9.84 2.67 -2.67
N GLY A 77 9.37 2.67 -1.42
CA GLY A 77 10.20 2.88 -0.24
C GLY A 77 10.99 1.64 0.22
N THR A 78 11.12 0.62 -0.63
CA THR A 78 11.92 -0.59 -0.36
C THR A 78 12.85 -0.88 -1.53
N ALA A 79 14.05 -1.33 -1.20
CA ALA A 79 15.07 -1.73 -2.16
C ALA A 79 15.28 -3.26 -2.21
N SER A 80 14.26 -4.04 -1.84
CA SER A 80 14.31 -5.50 -1.95
C SER A 80 14.48 -5.93 -3.41
N GLU A 81 15.25 -7.00 -3.65
CA GLU A 81 15.49 -7.57 -4.98
C GLU A 81 14.18 -7.87 -5.72
N LYS A 82 13.18 -8.42 -4.99
CA LYS A 82 11.86 -8.68 -5.54
C LYS A 82 11.13 -7.41 -6.01
N ALA A 83 11.23 -6.32 -5.26
CA ALA A 83 10.63 -5.04 -5.67
C ALA A 83 11.33 -4.46 -6.91
N ILE A 84 12.65 -4.61 -7.01
CA ILE A 84 13.43 -4.22 -8.19
C ILE A 84 12.95 -5.00 -9.41
N HIS A 85 12.85 -6.32 -9.30
CA HIS A 85 12.39 -7.17 -10.41
C HIS A 85 10.94 -6.85 -10.83
N GLN A 86 10.04 -6.60 -9.88
CA GLN A 86 8.66 -6.20 -10.18
C GLN A 86 8.61 -4.85 -10.93
N VAL A 87 9.39 -3.86 -10.48
CA VAL A 87 9.45 -2.54 -11.12
C VAL A 87 10.07 -2.64 -12.51
N ASP A 88 11.17 -3.37 -12.66
CA ASP A 88 11.80 -3.58 -13.96
C ASP A 88 10.85 -4.30 -14.92
N TYR A 89 10.05 -5.24 -14.42
CA TYR A 89 9.01 -5.86 -15.23
C TYR A 89 7.99 -4.85 -15.74
N LEU A 90 7.49 -3.97 -14.88
CA LEU A 90 6.54 -2.93 -15.28
C LEU A 90 7.14 -1.97 -16.32
N VAL A 91 8.34 -1.46 -16.07
CA VAL A 91 8.99 -0.44 -16.90
C VAL A 91 9.24 -0.93 -18.33
N THR A 92 9.69 -2.17 -18.52
CA THR A 92 9.97 -2.65 -19.89
C THR A 92 8.71 -3.01 -20.69
N ARG A 93 7.51 -2.92 -20.11
CA ARG A 93 6.23 -3.24 -20.77
C ARG A 93 5.23 -2.08 -20.79
N THR A 94 5.60 -0.92 -20.23
CA THR A 94 4.71 0.25 -20.14
C THR A 94 5.50 1.54 -20.39
N SER A 95 4.80 2.64 -20.59
CA SER A 95 5.40 3.98 -20.66
C SER A 95 5.58 4.58 -19.26
N CYS A 96 6.04 3.79 -18.29
CA CYS A 96 6.34 4.32 -16.96
C CYS A 96 7.81 4.76 -16.92
N THR A 97 8.05 6.03 -16.58
CA THR A 97 9.41 6.52 -16.33
C THR A 97 9.84 6.16 -14.91
N LYS A 98 11.06 5.63 -14.76
CA LYS A 98 11.65 5.26 -13.46
C LYS A 98 12.73 6.27 -13.04
N ILE A 99 12.61 6.80 -11.83
CA ILE A 99 13.64 7.53 -11.10
C ILE A 99 14.14 6.66 -9.94
N VAL A 100 15.44 6.44 -9.90
CA VAL A 100 16.11 5.79 -8.77
C VAL A 100 16.53 6.87 -7.77
N LEU A 101 16.12 6.71 -6.53
CA LEU A 101 16.42 7.64 -5.43
C LEU A 101 17.49 7.04 -4.53
N GLU A 102 18.63 7.73 -4.45
CA GLU A 102 19.74 7.28 -3.62
C GLU A 102 19.43 7.48 -2.13
N ALA A 103 19.55 6.40 -1.35
CA ALA A 103 19.28 6.44 0.09
C ALA A 103 20.15 7.48 0.81
N GLU A 104 21.40 7.66 0.39
CA GLU A 104 22.31 8.68 0.93
C GLU A 104 21.78 10.10 0.74
N MET A 105 21.24 10.40 -0.44
CA MET A 105 20.71 11.72 -0.76
C MET A 105 19.48 12.04 0.09
N LEU A 106 18.64 11.04 0.33
CA LEU A 106 17.42 11.18 1.13
C LEU A 106 17.72 11.25 2.63
N ALA A 107 18.70 10.47 3.12
CA ALA A 107 19.11 10.49 4.51
C ALA A 107 19.75 11.83 4.90
N LYS A 108 20.49 12.44 3.97
CA LYS A 108 21.06 13.77 4.17
C LYS A 108 19.97 14.83 3.99
N ARG A 109 20.00 15.88 4.82
CA ARG A 109 19.07 17.00 4.67
C ARG A 109 19.32 17.73 3.35
N MET A 110 18.48 17.45 2.35
CA MET A 110 18.47 18.17 1.08
C MET A 110 18.22 19.67 1.32
N SER A 111 18.95 20.50 0.58
CA SER A 111 18.67 21.93 0.51
C SER A 111 17.26 22.15 -0.04
N LYS A 112 16.58 23.22 0.38
CA LYS A 112 15.23 23.54 -0.12
C LYS A 112 15.19 23.65 -1.65
N ARG A 113 16.25 24.22 -2.24
CA ARG A 113 16.39 24.37 -3.69
C ARG A 113 16.48 23.03 -4.41
N LEU A 114 17.32 22.11 -3.93
CA LEU A 114 17.47 20.78 -4.54
C LEU A 114 16.16 19.99 -4.46
N LEU A 115 15.55 19.98 -3.28
CA LEU A 115 14.27 19.31 -3.06
C LEU A 115 13.17 19.83 -4.02
N PHE A 116 13.05 21.15 -4.13
CA PHE A 116 12.06 21.76 -5.03
C PHE A 116 12.35 21.45 -6.49
N GLN A 117 13.62 21.46 -6.91
CA GLN A 117 14.01 21.10 -8.27
C GLN A 117 13.64 19.65 -8.58
N MET A 118 14.01 18.70 -7.72
CA MET A 118 13.69 17.29 -7.91
C MET A 118 12.17 17.04 -7.96
N ALA A 119 11.41 17.72 -7.10
CA ALA A 119 9.96 17.64 -7.09
C ALA A 119 9.35 18.22 -8.38
N ALA A 120 9.89 19.33 -8.88
CA ALA A 120 9.45 19.93 -10.14
C ALA A 120 9.76 19.04 -11.35
N ASP A 121 10.98 18.48 -11.41
CA ASP A 121 11.39 17.56 -12.48
C ASP A 121 10.49 16.30 -12.49
N ALA A 122 10.22 15.74 -11.31
CA ALA A 122 9.31 14.62 -11.15
C ALA A 122 7.86 14.99 -11.54
N ALA A 123 7.41 16.20 -11.22
CA ALA A 123 6.08 16.67 -11.59
C ALA A 123 5.93 16.81 -13.11
N ASP A 124 6.97 17.27 -13.81
CA ASP A 124 6.95 17.40 -15.26
C ASP A 124 6.95 16.06 -16.00
N ILE A 125 7.54 15.02 -15.40
CA ILE A 125 7.37 13.64 -15.87
C ILE A 125 5.94 13.18 -15.60
N LEU A 126 5.44 13.35 -14.37
CA LEU A 126 4.13 12.87 -13.95
C LEU A 126 2.98 13.50 -14.76
N LYS A 127 3.13 14.74 -15.24
CA LYS A 127 2.15 15.39 -16.14
C LYS A 127 2.03 14.69 -17.51
N LYS A 128 3.09 14.01 -17.95
CA LYS A 128 3.16 13.40 -19.29
C LYS A 128 2.86 11.91 -19.25
N GLU A 129 3.26 11.23 -18.17
CA GLU A 129 3.18 9.78 -18.05
C GLU A 129 3.21 9.33 -16.58
N SER A 130 3.10 8.02 -16.35
CA SER A 130 3.24 7.46 -14.99
C SER A 130 4.70 7.49 -14.54
N LEU A 131 4.92 7.79 -13.25
CA LEU A 131 6.24 7.93 -12.65
C LEU A 131 6.44 6.86 -11.58
N ILE A 132 7.60 6.21 -11.59
CA ILE A 132 8.06 5.30 -10.54
C ILE A 132 9.24 5.94 -9.81
N MET A 133 9.09 6.18 -8.52
CA MET A 133 10.18 6.61 -7.62
C MET A 133 10.59 5.43 -6.74
N GLN A 134 11.78 4.89 -6.96
CA GLN A 134 12.28 3.69 -6.27
C GLN A 134 13.57 3.95 -5.51
N LEU A 135 13.63 3.56 -4.23
CA LEU A 135 14.87 3.57 -3.47
C LEU A 135 15.92 2.64 -4.07
N SER A 136 17.17 3.11 -4.15
CA SER A 136 18.31 2.27 -4.53
C SER A 136 18.63 1.22 -3.46
N PRO A 137 19.20 0.05 -3.85
CA PRO A 137 19.80 -0.88 -2.91
C PRO A 137 20.81 -0.18 -2.01
N LYS A 138 20.85 -0.54 -0.72
CA LYS A 138 21.91 -0.04 0.17
C LYS A 138 23.27 -0.39 -0.46
N SER A 139 24.10 0.62 -0.67
CA SER A 139 25.48 0.42 -1.13
C SER A 139 26.21 -0.55 -0.19
N VAL A 140 26.95 -1.50 -0.77
CA VAL A 140 27.71 -2.55 -0.07
C VAL A 140 28.77 -1.99 0.92
N GLN A 141 29.03 -0.68 0.89
CA GLN A 141 30.09 0.01 1.64
C GLN A 141 29.80 0.32 3.12
N GLY A 142 28.82 -0.32 3.76
CA GLY A 142 28.76 -0.39 5.24
C GLY A 142 28.41 0.91 6.00
N ILE A 143 28.16 2.03 5.34
CA ILE A 143 27.57 3.21 5.98
C ILE A 143 26.06 2.99 6.04
N GLY A 144 25.60 2.39 7.13
CA GLY A 144 24.18 2.24 7.40
C GLY A 144 23.55 3.59 7.72
N TYR A 145 22.86 4.21 6.76
CA TYR A 145 21.96 5.33 7.07
C TYR A 145 20.81 4.84 7.95
N ALA A 146 20.37 5.68 8.89
CA ALA A 146 19.18 5.39 9.68
C ALA A 146 17.99 5.28 8.72
N THR A 147 17.26 4.16 8.79
CA THR A 147 16.08 3.90 7.95
C THR A 147 15.08 5.05 8.04
N ASP A 148 14.92 5.63 9.23
CA ASP A 148 14.03 6.76 9.50
C ASP A 148 14.42 8.03 8.74
N ASP A 149 15.71 8.31 8.57
CA ASP A 149 16.15 9.52 7.86
C ASP A 149 15.88 9.40 6.36
N VAL A 150 16.11 8.22 5.79
CA VAL A 150 15.74 7.91 4.39
C VAL A 150 14.23 8.05 4.20
N LEU A 151 13.44 7.50 5.12
CA LEU A 151 11.98 7.59 5.09
C LEU A 151 11.49 9.04 5.17
N LYS A 152 12.06 9.86 6.06
CA LYS A 152 11.77 11.30 6.16
C LYS A 152 12.11 12.05 4.87
N GLY A 153 13.28 11.77 4.29
CA GLY A 153 13.70 12.36 3.01
C GLY A 153 12.75 12.00 1.86
N LEU A 154 12.39 10.71 1.76
CA LEU A 154 11.46 10.20 0.75
C LEU A 154 10.06 10.81 0.91
N THR A 155 9.57 10.89 2.15
CA THR A 155 8.28 11.49 2.48
C THR A 155 8.27 12.96 2.11
N ARG A 156 9.30 13.71 2.48
CA ARG A 156 9.42 15.12 2.16
C ARG A 156 9.44 15.38 0.64
N LEU A 157 10.23 14.61 -0.12
CA LEU A 157 10.27 14.71 -1.58
C LEU A 157 8.90 14.40 -2.19
N THR A 158 8.25 13.33 -1.73
CA THR A 158 6.91 12.94 -2.18
C THR A 158 5.88 14.03 -1.91
N LEU A 159 5.87 14.64 -0.72
CA LEU A 159 4.91 15.71 -0.39
C LEU A 159 5.15 16.99 -1.19
N GLU A 160 6.41 17.37 -1.42
CA GLU A 160 6.70 18.50 -2.31
C GLU A 160 6.22 18.22 -3.74
N LEU A 161 6.43 17.00 -4.26
CA LEU A 161 5.89 16.59 -5.56
C LEU A 161 4.35 16.66 -5.58
N LEU A 162 3.68 16.10 -4.58
CA LEU A 162 2.20 16.07 -4.50
C LEU A 162 1.58 17.46 -4.36
N ARG A 163 2.31 18.45 -3.85
CA ARG A 163 1.90 19.86 -3.83
C ARG A 163 1.98 20.52 -5.21
N ILE A 164 2.88 20.04 -6.08
CA ILE A 164 3.05 20.56 -7.45
C ILE A 164 2.09 19.86 -8.42
N GLN A 165 2.05 18.52 -8.38
CA GLN A 165 1.24 17.69 -9.27
C GLN A 165 0.71 16.47 -8.52
N LYS A 166 -0.61 16.38 -8.37
CA LYS A 166 -1.26 15.17 -7.89
C LYS A 166 -1.40 14.16 -9.04
N PRO A 167 -1.10 12.87 -8.83
CA PRO A 167 -1.39 11.83 -9.81
C PRO A 167 -2.89 11.50 -9.80
N GLY A 168 -3.38 10.86 -10.86
CA GLY A 168 -4.69 10.21 -10.85
C GLY A 168 -4.77 9.12 -9.78
N CYS A 169 -3.66 8.41 -9.53
CA CYS A 169 -3.53 7.45 -8.44
C CYS A 169 -2.14 7.48 -7.80
N LEU A 170 -2.09 7.44 -6.47
CA LEU A 170 -0.87 7.30 -5.69
C LEU A 170 -0.72 5.84 -5.21
N PHE A 171 0.24 5.12 -5.78
CA PHE A 171 0.56 3.75 -5.39
C PHE A 171 1.72 3.76 -4.38
N LEU A 172 1.47 3.28 -3.16
CA LEU A 172 2.42 3.25 -2.04
C LEU A 172 2.76 1.79 -1.72
N THR A 173 4.04 1.43 -1.68
CA THR A 173 4.46 0.09 -1.25
C THR A 173 5.33 0.13 0.01
N GLY A 174 5.02 -0.78 0.94
CA GLY A 174 5.61 -0.82 2.28
C GLY A 174 4.75 -0.06 3.31
N GLY A 175 4.57 -0.66 4.48
CA GLY A 175 3.75 -0.09 5.56
C GLY A 175 4.28 1.26 6.03
N ASP A 176 5.56 1.32 6.39
CA ASP A 176 6.20 2.53 6.90
C ASP A 176 6.16 3.70 5.90
N THR A 177 6.31 3.40 4.60
CA THR A 177 6.23 4.42 3.54
C THR A 177 4.82 4.94 3.34
N ALA A 178 3.84 4.03 3.31
CA ALA A 178 2.44 4.43 3.20
C ALA A 178 2.02 5.27 4.42
N ASP A 179 2.34 4.81 5.62
CA ASP A 179 2.02 5.50 6.87
C ASP A 179 2.65 6.90 6.94
N ALA A 180 3.96 7.01 6.71
CA ALA A 180 4.65 8.30 6.76
C ALA A 180 4.09 9.32 5.75
N VAL A 181 3.85 8.90 4.50
CA VAL A 181 3.31 9.79 3.46
C VAL A 181 1.88 10.23 3.77
N LEU A 182 1.01 9.30 4.16
CA LEU A 182 -0.39 9.61 4.44
C LEU A 182 -0.55 10.46 5.69
N HIS A 183 0.20 10.14 6.76
CA HIS A 183 0.20 10.89 8.00
C HIS A 183 0.68 12.34 7.78
N GLU A 184 1.84 12.54 7.16
CA GLU A 184 2.39 13.87 6.89
C GLU A 184 1.61 14.65 5.81
N ALA A 185 0.82 13.96 4.98
CA ALA A 185 -0.14 14.59 4.08
C ALA A 185 -1.44 15.04 4.79
N GLY A 186 -1.59 14.76 6.09
CA GLY A 186 -2.79 15.10 6.86
C GLY A 186 -4.00 14.23 6.51
N VAL A 187 -3.78 12.98 6.07
CA VAL A 187 -4.86 12.01 5.85
C VAL A 187 -5.36 11.51 7.21
N ARG A 188 -6.67 11.61 7.44
CA ARG A 188 -7.30 11.21 8.71
C ARG A 188 -7.85 9.80 8.68
N TYR A 189 -8.41 9.39 7.54
CA TYR A 189 -8.88 8.03 7.33
C TYR A 189 -8.90 7.69 5.83
N LEU A 190 -8.91 6.38 5.57
CA LEU A 190 -9.06 5.81 4.24
C LEU A 190 -10.44 5.17 4.12
N ARG A 191 -11.17 5.49 3.06
CA ARG A 191 -12.37 4.73 2.67
C ARG A 191 -11.91 3.64 1.72
N LEU A 192 -11.95 2.38 2.17
CA LEU A 192 -11.60 1.24 1.32
C LEU A 192 -12.59 1.15 0.15
N GLU A 193 -12.08 0.98 -1.06
CA GLU A 193 -12.90 0.86 -2.27
C GLU A 193 -12.88 -0.55 -2.84
N GLN A 194 -11.69 -1.16 -2.95
CA GLN A 194 -11.57 -2.49 -3.57
C GLN A 194 -10.28 -3.17 -3.17
N GLU A 195 -10.30 -4.49 -2.97
CA GLU A 195 -9.09 -5.31 -3.01
C GLU A 195 -8.77 -5.66 -4.47
N LEU A 196 -7.66 -5.13 -4.99
CA LEU A 196 -7.23 -5.38 -6.37
C LEU A 196 -6.55 -6.74 -6.50
N ASP A 197 -5.79 -7.12 -5.48
CA ASP A 197 -5.14 -8.43 -5.34
C ASP A 197 -4.87 -8.65 -3.84
N CYS A 198 -4.44 -9.86 -3.46
CA CYS A 198 -4.16 -10.23 -2.08
C CYS A 198 -3.16 -9.26 -1.44
N GLY A 199 -3.66 -8.44 -0.49
CA GLY A 199 -2.85 -7.43 0.20
C GLY A 199 -2.51 -6.18 -0.63
N ILE A 200 -3.24 -5.95 -1.73
CA ILE A 200 -3.20 -4.73 -2.55
C ILE A 200 -4.59 -4.10 -2.56
N VAL A 201 -4.71 -2.97 -1.86
CA VAL A 201 -6.02 -2.35 -1.61
C VAL A 201 -6.07 -0.96 -2.24
N LYS A 202 -7.13 -0.72 -3.01
CA LYS A 202 -7.53 0.59 -3.52
C LYS A 202 -8.42 1.28 -2.49
N ALA A 203 -8.11 2.52 -2.18
CA ALA A 203 -8.84 3.31 -1.20
C ALA A 203 -8.87 4.79 -1.59
N ARG A 204 -9.79 5.54 -0.99
CA ARG A 204 -9.90 6.98 -1.12
C ARG A 204 -9.46 7.66 0.17
N CYS A 205 -8.55 8.62 0.03
CA CYS A 205 -8.10 9.44 1.14
C CYS A 205 -9.16 10.47 1.55
N HIS A 206 -9.27 10.70 2.86
CA HIS A 206 -10.03 11.80 3.43
C HIS A 206 -9.16 12.57 4.42
N GLY A 207 -9.00 13.88 4.22
CA GLY A 207 -8.05 14.67 5.01
C GLY A 207 -7.68 16.01 4.37
N GLU A 208 -6.40 16.35 4.42
CA GLU A 208 -5.86 17.63 3.94
C GLU A 208 -5.34 17.53 2.49
N LEU A 209 -4.02 17.39 2.30
CA LEU A 209 -3.36 17.48 0.99
C LEU A 209 -3.93 16.46 -0.02
N LEU A 210 -4.35 15.30 0.47
CA LEU A 210 -4.83 14.19 -0.37
C LEU A 210 -6.34 13.95 -0.25
N ASP A 211 -7.15 14.94 0.12
CA ASP A 211 -8.60 14.73 0.16
C ASP A 211 -9.15 14.27 -1.20
N GLN A 212 -10.01 13.23 -1.16
CA GLN A 212 -10.55 12.51 -2.31
C GLN A 212 -9.53 11.81 -3.23
N GLN A 213 -8.23 11.88 -2.92
CA GLN A 213 -7.19 11.24 -3.73
C GLN A 213 -7.38 9.72 -3.74
N LEU A 214 -7.32 9.14 -4.94
CA LEU A 214 -7.25 7.70 -5.10
C LEU A 214 -5.84 7.22 -4.74
N ILE A 215 -5.78 6.23 -3.86
CA ILE A 215 -4.54 5.57 -3.47
C ILE A 215 -4.64 4.06 -3.63
N VAL A 216 -3.50 3.42 -3.82
CA VAL A 216 -3.35 1.98 -3.73
C VAL A 216 -2.19 1.67 -2.78
N THR A 217 -2.42 0.83 -1.80
CA THR A 217 -1.37 0.38 -0.88
C THR A 217 -1.04 -1.08 -1.11
N LYS A 218 0.24 -1.43 -1.14
CA LYS A 218 0.73 -2.80 -1.17
C LYS A 218 1.65 -3.08 0.01
N ALA A 219 1.45 -4.23 0.66
CA ALA A 219 2.40 -4.73 1.64
C ALA A 219 3.76 -5.06 0.99
N GLY A 220 4.84 -4.42 1.47
CA GLY A 220 6.26 -4.71 1.17
C GLY A 220 6.55 -5.28 -0.23
N SER A 221 7.25 -6.41 -0.29
CA SER A 221 7.58 -7.12 -1.54
C SER A 221 6.62 -8.26 -1.88
N PHE A 222 5.36 -8.22 -1.43
CA PHE A 222 4.36 -9.25 -1.77
C PHE A 222 3.99 -9.30 -3.26
N GLY A 223 3.36 -10.41 -3.67
CA GLY A 223 2.86 -10.63 -5.04
C GLY A 223 3.82 -11.37 -5.97
N SER A 224 3.33 -11.76 -7.14
CA SER A 224 4.12 -12.35 -8.23
C SER A 224 5.02 -11.30 -8.91
N HIS A 225 5.81 -11.71 -9.90
CA HIS A 225 6.69 -10.81 -10.65
C HIS A 225 5.93 -9.81 -11.53
N ASP A 226 4.80 -10.24 -12.09
CA ASP A 226 3.93 -9.50 -13.00
C ASP A 226 2.85 -8.66 -12.30
N ILE A 227 2.75 -8.74 -10.97
CA ILE A 227 1.67 -8.14 -10.19
C ILE A 227 1.45 -6.65 -10.52
N LEU A 228 2.53 -5.89 -10.71
CA LEU A 228 2.42 -4.46 -10.98
C LEU A 228 1.88 -4.17 -12.37
N LEU A 229 2.22 -4.99 -13.37
CA LEU A 229 1.67 -4.87 -14.71
C LEU A 229 0.15 -5.13 -14.67
N ASN A 230 -0.27 -6.18 -13.93
CA ASN A 230 -1.68 -6.50 -13.77
C ASN A 230 -2.46 -5.37 -13.09
N ILE A 231 -1.89 -4.77 -12.03
CA ILE A 231 -2.50 -3.62 -11.35
C ILE A 231 -2.53 -2.39 -12.27
N TRP A 232 -1.42 -2.08 -12.96
CA TRP A 232 -1.37 -0.96 -13.90
C TRP A 232 -2.46 -1.10 -14.96
N GLN A 233 -2.59 -2.27 -15.60
CA GLN A 233 -3.62 -2.54 -16.59
C GLN A 233 -5.04 -2.35 -16.04
N ARG A 234 -5.33 -2.83 -14.83
CA ARG A 234 -6.65 -2.63 -14.19
C ARG A 234 -6.93 -1.16 -13.88
N LEU A 235 -5.91 -0.40 -13.51
CA LEU A 235 -6.05 1.03 -13.18
C LEU A 235 -6.17 1.91 -14.42
N THR A 236 -5.54 1.52 -15.54
CA THR A 236 -5.54 2.31 -16.78
C THR A 236 -6.56 1.81 -17.81
N SER A 237 -7.20 0.66 -17.61
CA SER A 237 -8.25 0.16 -18.50
C SER A 237 -9.62 0.73 -18.15
N THR A 238 -10.43 0.99 -19.17
CA THR A 238 -11.83 1.37 -19.00
C THR A 238 -12.64 0.10 -18.71
N GLU A 239 -13.10 -0.11 -17.48
CA GLU A 239 -14.17 -1.06 -17.24
C GLU A 239 -15.46 -0.54 -17.90
N ARG A 240 -15.87 -1.17 -19.01
CA ARG A 240 -17.25 -1.05 -19.49
C ARG A 240 -18.13 -1.74 -18.45
N ALA A 241 -18.80 -0.95 -17.62
CA ALA A 241 -19.90 -1.45 -16.78
C ALA A 241 -20.97 -2.05 -17.71
N THR A 242 -20.94 -3.37 -17.89
CA THR A 242 -22.02 -4.09 -18.56
C THR A 242 -23.07 -4.31 -17.48
N VAL A 243 -24.00 -3.36 -17.37
CA VAL A 243 -25.22 -3.55 -16.60
C VAL A 243 -26.07 -4.53 -17.39
N GLU A 244 -25.99 -5.82 -17.06
CA GLU A 244 -27.01 -6.78 -17.50
C GLU A 244 -28.34 -6.38 -16.85
N LYS A 245 -29.35 -6.20 -17.72
CA LYS A 245 -30.73 -5.84 -17.39
C LYS A 245 -31.49 -7.01 -16.78
#